data_AF-A0A1Q9UWG0-F1
#
_entry.id   AF-A0A1Q9UWG0-F1
#
_cell.length_a   1.000
_cell.length_b   1.000
_cell.length_c   1.000
_cell.angle_alpha   90.00
_cell.angle_beta   90.00
_cell.angle_gamma   90.00
#
_symmetry.space_group_name_H-M   'P 1'
#
loop_
_entity.id
_entity.type
_entity.pdbx_description
1 polymer ?
#
loop_
_entity_poly.entity_id
_entity_poly.type
_entity_poly.pdbx_seq_one_letter_code
_entity_poly.pdbx_strand_id
1 'polypeptide(L)'
;MLAGPRPRTAALVERFAELDVATATVAPGGRKTLPLVALAEAGVRVGLGEDGQRDSWSPYGNADMLDRTWQLAFTHGFRADALSLV
;
A
#
# COMPACT_ATOMS: atom_id res chain seq x y z
N MET A 1 13.10 -9.54 6.44
CA MET A 1 12.77 -8.27 7.13
C MET A 1 12.90 -7.17 6.09
N LEU A 2 11.80 -6.51 5.70
CA LEU A 2 11.86 -5.39 4.76
C LEU A 2 12.70 -4.27 5.41
N ALA A 3 13.60 -3.65 4.66
CA ALA A 3 14.39 -2.53 5.19
C ALA A 3 13.43 -1.42 5.66
N GLY A 4 13.62 -0.95 6.89
CA GLY A 4 12.77 0.08 7.49
C GLY A 4 12.79 1.41 6.70
N PRO A 5 11.78 2.27 6.90
CA PRO A 5 11.72 3.55 6.22
C PRO A 5 12.92 4.43 6.56
N ARG A 6 13.33 5.29 5.60
CA ARG A 6 14.34 6.32 5.84
C ARG A 6 13.90 7.23 7.01
N PRO A 7 14.82 7.85 7.78
CA PRO A 7 14.48 8.61 8.99
C PRO A 7 13.40 9.69 8.78
N ARG A 8 13.47 10.43 7.68
CA ARG A 8 12.44 11.43 7.33
C ARG A 8 11.06 10.81 7.10
N THR A 9 11.01 9.62 6.52
CA THR A 9 9.75 8.90 6.28
C THR A 9 9.18 8.36 7.59
N ALA A 10 10.02 7.83 8.49
CA ALA A 10 9.59 7.39 9.81
C ALA A 10 8.94 8.53 10.62
N ALA A 11 9.59 9.70 10.68
CA ALA A 11 9.06 10.87 11.37
C ALA A 11 7.72 11.36 10.78
N LEU A 12 7.50 11.20 9.47
CA LEU A 12 6.21 11.52 8.85
C LEU A 12 5.13 10.51 9.22
N VAL A 13 5.46 9.22 9.31
CA VAL A 13 4.51 8.18 9.75
C VAL A 13 4.03 8.45 11.17
N GLU A 14 4.96 8.75 12.09
CA GLU A 14 4.63 9.12 13.48
C GLU A 14 3.68 10.33 13.53
N ARG A 15 3.97 11.36 12.73
CA ARG A 15 3.13 12.56 12.68
C ARG A 15 1.76 12.31 12.04
N PHE A 16 1.66 11.39 11.09
CA PHE A 16 0.37 10.99 10.53
C PHE A 16 -0.49 10.29 11.60
N ALA A 17 0.12 9.42 12.41
CA ALA A 17 -0.55 8.74 13.50
C ALA A 17 -1.00 9.74 14.59
N GLU A 18 -0.12 10.65 15.01
CA GLU A 18 -0.42 11.67 16.02
C GLU A 18 -1.59 12.59 15.62
N LEU A 19 -1.70 12.92 14.33
CA LEU A 19 -2.71 13.84 13.80
C LEU A 19 -3.95 13.13 13.23
N ASP A 20 -4.03 11.80 13.34
CA ASP A 20 -5.09 10.97 12.72
C ASP A 20 -5.29 11.24 11.21
N VAL A 21 -4.18 11.43 10.50
CA VAL A 21 -4.19 11.62 9.04
C VAL A 21 -4.17 10.27 8.35
N ALA A 22 -5.29 9.91 7.72
CA ALA A 22 -5.38 8.74 6.85
C ALA A 22 -4.75 8.99 5.47
N THR A 23 -4.37 7.92 4.79
CA THR A 23 -3.88 7.96 3.40
C THR A 23 -4.55 6.89 2.55
N ALA A 24 -4.37 6.94 1.23
CA ALA A 24 -4.86 5.94 0.31
C ALA A 24 -3.79 5.59 -0.75
N THR A 25 -3.88 4.39 -1.31
CA THR A 25 -2.98 3.91 -2.36
C THR A 25 -3.77 3.23 -3.47
N VAL A 26 -3.23 3.30 -4.69
CA VAL A 26 -3.73 2.60 -5.89
C VAL A 26 -2.94 1.32 -6.21
N ALA A 27 -2.08 0.88 -5.29
CA ALA A 27 -1.13 -0.20 -5.49
C ALA A 27 -0.25 -0.01 -6.75
N PRO A 28 0.44 1.14 -6.90
CA PRO A 28 1.27 1.37 -8.07
C PRO A 28 2.42 0.36 -8.11
N GLY A 29 2.75 -0.14 -9.31
CA GLY A 29 3.95 -0.94 -9.52
C GLY A 29 5.22 -0.10 -9.41
N GLY A 30 6.34 -0.74 -9.05
CA GLY A 30 7.68 -0.13 -9.07
C GLY A 30 8.28 0.14 -7.69
N ARG A 31 9.38 0.90 -7.66
CA ARG A 31 10.26 1.05 -6.49
C ARG A 31 9.86 2.15 -5.49
N LYS A 32 8.81 2.92 -5.77
CA LYS A 32 8.38 4.07 -4.94
C LYS A 32 6.94 3.87 -4.47
N THR A 33 6.77 2.96 -3.52
CA THR A 33 5.46 2.70 -2.89
C THR A 33 5.40 3.32 -1.49
N LEU A 34 4.19 3.39 -0.93
CA LEU A 34 4.02 3.78 0.46
C LEU A 34 4.68 2.74 1.39
N PRO A 35 5.24 3.16 2.54
CA PRO A 35 5.77 2.24 3.54
C PRO A 35 4.62 1.58 4.33
N LEU A 36 3.81 0.76 3.67
CA LEU A 36 2.54 0.22 4.19
C LEU A 36 2.70 -0.50 5.54
N VAL A 37 3.78 -1.26 5.71
CA VAL A 37 4.03 -1.97 6.98
C VAL A 37 4.25 -0.97 8.12
N ALA A 38 5.10 0.03 7.92
CA ALA A 38 5.34 1.05 8.94
C ALA A 38 4.09 1.89 9.24
N LEU A 39 3.30 2.22 8.22
CA LEU A 39 2.02 2.91 8.38
C LEU A 39 1.04 2.08 9.23
N ALA A 40 0.90 0.78 8.92
CA ALA A 40 0.02 -0.12 9.65
C ALA A 40 0.48 -0.34 11.10
N GLU A 41 1.79 -0.56 11.32
CA GLU A 41 2.38 -0.71 12.66
C GLU A 41 2.21 0.54 13.53
N ALA A 42 2.27 1.74 12.93
CA ALA A 42 2.01 3.00 13.62
C ALA A 42 0.52 3.32 13.82
N GLY A 43 -0.40 2.46 13.34
CA GLY A 43 -1.84 2.67 13.44
C GLY A 43 -2.42 3.68 12.44
N VAL A 44 -1.68 4.06 11.41
CA VAL A 44 -2.17 4.97 10.36
C VAL A 44 -3.17 4.23 9.46
N ARG A 45 -4.37 4.80 9.29
CA ARG A 45 -5.40 4.25 8.41
C ARG A 45 -4.97 4.39 6.95
N VAL A 46 -4.96 3.26 6.22
CA VAL A 46 -4.64 3.23 4.78
C VAL A 46 -5.81 2.62 4.00
N GLY A 47 -6.40 3.41 3.10
CA GLY A 47 -7.38 2.93 2.13
C GLY A 47 -6.72 2.35 0.89
N LEU A 48 -7.36 1.36 0.27
CA LEU A 48 -7.03 0.87 -1.06
C LEU A 48 -8.10 1.35 -2.02
N GLY A 49 -7.69 1.90 -3.15
CA GLY A 49 -8.60 2.38 -4.19
C GLY A 49 -8.12 2.04 -5.59
N GLU A 50 -9.04 2.12 -6.53
CA GLU A 50 -8.76 1.89 -7.93
C GLU A 50 -8.23 3.13 -8.67
N ASP A 51 -8.67 4.33 -8.24
CA ASP A 51 -8.57 5.59 -9.00
C ASP A 51 -9.32 5.50 -10.35
N GLY A 52 -8.81 6.08 -11.43
CA GLY A 52 -9.53 6.18 -12.71
C GLY A 52 -10.03 4.84 -13.26
N GLN A 53 -11.24 4.84 -13.82
CA GLN A 53 -11.96 3.66 -14.31
C GLN A 53 -12.24 3.74 -15.80
N ARG A 54 -11.25 3.34 -16.61
CA ARG A 54 -11.31 3.38 -18.08
C ARG A 54 -11.84 4.73 -18.60
N ASP A 55 -11.30 5.79 -18.01
CA ASP A 55 -11.66 7.17 -18.27
C ASP A 55 -10.55 7.91 -19.01
N SER A 56 -10.68 9.23 -19.14
CA SER A 56 -9.69 10.07 -19.82
C SER A 56 -8.31 10.11 -19.12
N TRP A 57 -8.21 9.66 -17.87
CA TRP A 57 -6.97 9.64 -17.09
C TRP A 57 -6.30 8.27 -17.09
N SER A 58 -7.08 7.20 -17.14
CA SER A 58 -6.58 5.84 -17.01
C SER A 58 -7.30 4.88 -17.96
N PRO A 59 -6.57 4.12 -18.80
CA PRO A 59 -7.16 3.03 -19.55
C PRO A 59 -7.41 1.78 -18.69
N TYR A 60 -6.94 1.76 -17.44
CA TYR A 60 -7.04 0.63 -16.52
C TYR A 60 -8.27 0.75 -15.61
N GLY A 61 -8.53 -0.32 -14.85
CA GLY A 61 -9.64 -0.40 -13.90
C GLY A 61 -10.71 -1.41 -14.31
N ASN A 62 -11.24 -2.13 -13.33
CA ASN A 62 -12.33 -3.10 -13.49
C ASN A 62 -13.34 -3.07 -12.34
N ALA A 63 -13.24 -2.09 -11.44
CA ALA A 63 -14.03 -1.94 -10.23
C ALA A 63 -14.01 -3.17 -9.30
N ASP A 64 -13.01 -4.05 -9.42
CA ASP A 64 -12.85 -5.22 -8.58
C ASP A 64 -11.77 -4.98 -7.50
N MET A 65 -12.22 -4.79 -6.26
CA MET A 65 -11.33 -4.56 -5.12
C MET A 65 -10.53 -5.81 -4.73
N LEU A 66 -10.94 -7.02 -5.11
CA LEU A 66 -10.14 -8.23 -4.89
C LEU A 66 -8.96 -8.27 -5.85
N ASP A 67 -9.17 -7.93 -7.13
CA ASP A 67 -8.08 -7.77 -8.09
C ASP A 67 -7.11 -6.66 -7.65
N ARG A 68 -7.64 -5.53 -7.15
CA ARG A 68 -6.80 -4.46 -6.60
C ARG A 68 -6.01 -4.91 -5.37
N THR A 69 -6.61 -5.74 -4.52
CA THR A 69 -5.95 -6.31 -3.35
C THR A 69 -4.85 -7.29 -3.76
N TRP A 70 -5.10 -8.11 -4.78
CA TRP A 70 -4.06 -8.96 -5.36
C TRP A 70 -2.90 -8.12 -5.90
N GLN A 71 -3.19 -7.04 -6.64
CA GLN A 71 -2.16 -6.13 -7.14
C GLN A 71 -1.36 -5.48 -5.99
N LEU A 72 -2.03 -5.08 -4.90
CA LEU A 72 -1.35 -4.57 -3.70
C LEU A 72 -0.36 -5.59 -3.15
N ALA A 73 -0.80 -6.83 -2.94
CA ALA A 73 0.04 -7.91 -2.44
C ALA A 73 1.22 -8.20 -3.39
N PHE A 74 0.94 -8.28 -4.69
CA PHE A 74 1.94 -8.53 -5.72
C PHE A 74 3.01 -7.43 -5.77
N THR A 75 2.60 -6.17 -5.80
CA THR A 75 3.51 -5.01 -5.91
C THR A 75 4.34 -4.78 -4.64
N HIS A 76 3.84 -5.18 -3.47
CA HIS A 76 4.54 -5.06 -2.19
C HIS A 76 5.27 -6.34 -1.78
N GLY A 77 5.18 -7.41 -2.57
CA GLY A 77 5.79 -8.71 -2.26
C GLY A 77 5.20 -9.36 -1.00
N PHE A 78 3.96 -9.04 -0.63
CA PHE A 78 3.28 -9.68 0.49
C PHE A 78 2.92 -11.11 0.12
N ARG A 79 3.42 -12.06 0.91
CA ARG A 79 3.20 -13.49 0.74
C ARG A 79 2.97 -14.14 2.09
N ALA A 80 2.15 -15.18 2.11
CA ALA A 80 1.90 -16.04 3.27
C ALA A 80 2.34 -17.48 2.99
N ASP A 81 3.34 -17.65 2.12
CA ASP A 81 3.89 -18.94 1.68
C ASP A 81 4.81 -19.60 2.74
N ALA A 82 5.00 -19.00 3.91
CA ALA A 82 5.71 -19.61 5.03
C ALA A 82 5.09 -20.94 5.53
N LEU A 83 3.82 -21.20 5.19
CA LEU A 83 3.12 -22.47 5.46
C LEU A 83 3.14 -23.43 4.27
N SER A 84 3.65 -23.00 3.12
CA SER A 84 3.76 -23.81 1.91
C SER A 84 5.01 -24.68 1.99
N LEU A 85 4.93 -25.78 2.75
CA LEU A 85 5.89 -26.87 2.69
C LEU A 85 5.58 -27.75 1.46
N VAL A 86 6.05 -27.34 0.29
CA VAL A 86 6.22 -28.20 -0.89
C VAL A 86 7.59 -27.93 -1.48
#